data_AF-A0A960AX59-F1
#
_entry.id   AF-A0A960AX59-F1
#
_cell.length_a   1.000
_cell.length_b   1.000
_cell.length_c   1.000
_cell.angle_alpha   90.00
_cell.angle_beta   90.00
_cell.angle_gamma   90.00
#
_symmetry.space_group_name_H-M   'P 1'
#
loop_
_entity.id
_entity.type
_entity.pdbx_description
1 polymer ?
#
loop_
_entity_poly.entity_id
_entity_poly.type
_entity_poly.pdbx_seq_one_letter_code
_entity_poly.pdbx_strand_id
1 'polypeptide(L)'
;RVCIELEPIAPYVGLRHVRFADTDLLAKSIAEITDSRQWDGIRVDGLDGVAFQPGDYYLTLATWLESPADGAWPRHASDYTGQQVYYRSLHERETDVLTAYDYLWRWDTDWFWCSGAFGAQNPRIRRMWPRRWRRSDVYYKLVTLDRRFEIMDRLDRRAGRPRRERVIQDVEIPVERLGEFLDRFDTEVGMRPVWLCP
;
A
#
# COMPACT_ATOMS: atom_id res chain seq x y z
N ARG A 1 -4.14 -19.79 26.06
CA ARG A 1 -3.76 -18.36 26.10
C ARG A 1 -2.48 -18.23 25.29
N VAL A 2 -2.48 -17.40 24.24
CA VAL A 2 -1.27 -17.14 23.44
C VAL A 2 -0.53 -15.98 24.10
N CYS A 3 0.77 -16.14 24.32
CA CYS A 3 1.66 -15.06 24.71
C CYS A 3 2.44 -14.66 23.45
N ILE A 4 2.38 -13.38 23.10
CA ILE A 4 3.03 -12.83 21.91
C ILE A 4 4.20 -11.98 22.39
N GLU A 5 5.39 -12.25 21.87
CA GLU A 5 6.57 -11.43 22.09
C GLU A 5 6.43 -10.11 21.32
N LEU A 6 6.84 -8.99 21.94
CA LEU A 6 6.69 -7.67 21.36
C LEU A 6 8.08 -7.08 21.05
N GLU A 7 8.18 -6.42 19.92
CA GLU A 7 9.37 -5.64 19.55
C GLU A 7 9.15 -4.16 19.92
N PRO A 8 10.12 -3.50 20.59
CA PRO A 8 10.05 -2.07 20.82
C PRO A 8 10.24 -1.31 19.50
N ILE A 9 9.36 -0.36 19.22
CA ILE A 9 9.48 0.53 18.07
C ILE A 9 9.66 1.98 18.53
N ALA A 10 10.34 2.77 17.70
CA ALA A 10 10.52 4.20 17.94
C ALA A 10 9.24 4.99 17.56
N PRO A 11 9.06 6.22 18.07
CA PRO A 11 7.83 7.01 17.84
C PRO A 11 7.63 7.47 16.39
N TYR A 12 8.68 7.47 15.57
CA TYR A 12 8.63 7.85 14.16
C TYR A 12 9.27 6.78 13.27
N VAL A 13 8.88 6.81 12.00
CA VAL A 13 9.37 5.92 10.95
C VAL A 13 9.78 6.75 9.75
N GLY A 14 11.06 6.70 9.40
CA GLY A 14 11.57 7.24 8.16
C GLY A 14 11.37 6.25 7.03
N LEU A 15 10.88 6.72 5.89
CA LEU A 15 10.60 5.91 4.73
C LEU A 15 11.49 6.33 3.57
N ARG A 16 12.05 5.35 2.86
CA ARG A 16 12.59 5.51 1.51
C ARG A 16 11.77 4.70 0.52
N HIS A 17 11.40 5.32 -0.59
CA HIS A 17 10.72 4.67 -1.70
C HIS A 17 11.72 4.45 -2.82
N VAL A 18 12.14 3.19 -3.01
CA VAL A 18 13.13 2.81 -4.02
C VAL A 18 12.39 2.25 -5.24
N ARG A 19 12.56 2.90 -6.39
CA ARG A 19 11.90 2.49 -7.63
C ARG A 19 12.72 1.44 -8.38
N PHE A 20 12.03 0.45 -8.93
CA PHE A 20 12.56 -0.56 -9.84
C PHE A 20 11.74 -0.57 -11.13
N ALA A 21 12.43 -0.78 -12.24
CA ALA A 21 11.81 -0.97 -13.56
C ALA A 21 11.89 -2.43 -14.04
N ASP A 22 12.57 -3.28 -13.27
CA ASP A 22 12.91 -4.64 -13.63
C ASP A 22 12.63 -5.55 -12.43
N THR A 23 11.96 -6.67 -12.68
CA THR A 23 11.50 -7.60 -11.64
C THR A 23 12.62 -8.49 -11.12
N ASP A 24 13.65 -8.76 -11.92
CA ASP A 24 14.83 -9.52 -11.48
C ASP A 24 15.65 -8.70 -10.47
N LEU A 25 15.88 -7.41 -10.75
CA LEU A 25 16.50 -6.49 -9.81
C LEU A 25 15.65 -6.30 -8.56
N LEU A 26 14.33 -6.18 -8.70
CA LEU A 26 13.41 -6.11 -7.55
C LEU A 26 13.54 -7.34 -6.65
N ALA A 27 13.46 -8.54 -7.21
CA ALA A 27 13.57 -9.80 -6.48
C ALA A 27 14.92 -9.94 -5.78
N LYS A 28 16.01 -9.63 -6.50
CA LYS A 28 17.37 -9.65 -5.94
C LYS A 28 17.52 -8.66 -4.77
N SER A 29 17.01 -7.44 -4.93
CA SER A 29 17.06 -6.42 -3.89
C SER A 29 16.23 -6.81 -2.67
N ILE A 30 15.05 -7.42 -2.86
CA ILE A 30 14.28 -7.98 -1.75
C ILE A 30 15.12 -9.00 -0.97
N ALA A 31 15.71 -9.99 -1.66
CA ALA A 31 16.51 -11.02 -1.02
C ALA A 31 17.71 -10.44 -0.25
N GLU A 32 18.42 -9.48 -0.86
CA GLU A 32 19.57 -8.81 -0.25
C GLU A 32 19.19 -7.99 0.98
N ILE A 33 18.09 -7.23 0.92
CA ILE A 33 17.62 -6.40 2.04
C ILE A 33 17.13 -7.27 3.19
N THR A 34 16.39 -8.34 2.89
CA THR A 34 15.87 -9.26 3.93
C THR A 34 17.00 -9.96 4.69
N ASP A 35 18.10 -10.32 4.01
CA ASP A 35 19.28 -10.93 4.64
C ASP A 35 20.12 -9.91 5.42
N SER A 36 20.49 -8.80 4.76
CA SER A 36 21.42 -7.82 5.32
C SER A 36 20.78 -6.82 6.30
N ARG A 37 19.45 -6.66 6.24
CA ARG A 37 18.67 -5.58 6.88
C ARG A 37 19.22 -4.20 6.58
N GLN A 38 19.79 -4.00 5.39
CA GLN A 38 20.41 -2.75 4.97
C GLN A 38 20.19 -2.48 3.49
N TRP A 39 20.21 -1.20 3.14
CA TRP A 39 20.19 -0.74 1.75
C TRP A 39 20.94 0.59 1.65
N ASP A 40 21.91 0.69 0.73
CA ASP A 40 22.82 1.83 0.58
C ASP A 40 23.50 2.25 1.90
N GLY A 41 23.91 1.27 2.71
CA GLY A 41 24.54 1.49 4.01
C GLY A 41 23.62 2.04 5.11
N ILE A 42 22.32 2.13 4.85
CA ILE A 42 21.30 2.58 5.80
C ILE A 42 20.49 1.36 6.25
N ARG A 43 20.27 1.26 7.57
CA ARG A 43 19.46 0.22 8.22
C ARG A 43 18.03 0.19 7.67
N VAL A 44 17.51 -1.02 7.47
CA VAL A 44 16.12 -1.29 7.11
C VAL A 44 15.50 -2.11 8.23
N ASP A 45 14.59 -1.48 8.96
CA ASP A 45 13.86 -2.05 10.08
C ASP A 45 12.49 -2.64 9.65
N GLY A 46 11.98 -2.21 8.49
CA GLY A 46 10.78 -2.78 7.86
C GLY A 46 10.82 -2.66 6.35
N LEU A 47 10.18 -3.59 5.65
CA LEU A 47 10.18 -3.68 4.20
C LEU A 47 8.76 -3.98 3.70
N ASP A 48 8.31 -3.23 2.70
CA ASP A 48 7.17 -3.58 1.86
C ASP A 48 7.46 -3.19 0.41
N GLY A 49 6.54 -3.48 -0.51
CA GLY A 49 6.59 -2.92 -1.84
C GLY A 49 5.26 -2.87 -2.56
N VAL A 50 5.26 -2.27 -3.73
CA VAL A 50 4.09 -2.13 -4.60
C VAL A 50 4.48 -2.34 -6.03
N ALA A 51 3.74 -3.18 -6.75
CA ALA A 51 3.78 -3.27 -8.20
C ALA A 51 2.58 -2.49 -8.77
N PHE A 52 2.83 -1.34 -9.38
CA PHE A 52 1.78 -0.52 -9.98
C PHE A 52 1.36 -1.04 -11.35
N GLN A 53 2.35 -1.39 -12.16
CA GLN A 53 2.22 -1.92 -13.50
C GLN A 53 3.59 -2.46 -13.93
N PRO A 54 3.68 -3.19 -15.06
CA PRO A 54 4.96 -3.60 -15.61
C PRO A 54 5.93 -2.44 -15.76
N GLY A 55 7.14 -2.58 -15.21
CA GLY A 55 8.18 -1.55 -15.21
C GLY A 55 8.00 -0.42 -14.19
N ASP A 56 7.05 -0.54 -13.27
CA ASP A 56 6.79 0.46 -12.23
C ASP A 56 6.56 -0.20 -10.87
N TYR A 57 7.66 -0.51 -10.21
CA TYR A 57 7.70 -1.20 -8.93
C TYR A 57 8.40 -0.33 -7.89
N TYR A 58 7.96 -0.41 -6.64
CA TYR A 58 8.55 0.33 -5.54
C TYR A 58 8.76 -0.59 -4.35
N LEU A 59 9.91 -0.46 -3.66
CA LEU A 59 10.07 -0.94 -2.29
C LEU A 59 9.99 0.24 -1.34
N THR A 60 9.27 0.09 -0.23
CA THR A 60 9.31 1.01 0.90
C THR A 60 10.20 0.44 1.98
N LEU A 61 11.28 1.15 2.27
CA LEU A 61 12.24 0.79 3.31
C LEU A 61 12.00 1.67 4.53
N ALA A 62 11.63 1.06 5.64
CA ALA A 62 11.38 1.74 6.91
C ALA A 62 12.61 1.74 7.81
N THR A 63 12.82 2.85 8.52
CA THR A 63 13.83 2.98 9.57
C THR A 63 13.17 3.58 10.81
N TRP A 64 13.37 2.98 11.98
CA TRP A 64 12.88 3.50 13.25
C TRP A 64 13.66 4.75 13.68
N LEU A 65 12.95 5.81 14.08
CA LEU A 65 13.51 7.10 14.46
C LEU A 65 12.94 7.60 15.80
N GLU A 66 13.79 8.18 16.63
CA GLU A 66 13.37 8.83 17.89
C GLU A 66 12.74 10.20 17.63
N SER A 67 13.19 10.89 16.57
CA SER A 67 12.68 12.20 16.17
C SER A 67 12.57 12.32 14.65
N PRO A 68 11.58 13.08 14.12
CA PRO A 68 11.47 13.38 12.70
C PRO A 68 12.61 14.28 12.19
N ALA A 69 13.44 14.82 13.09
CA ALA A 69 14.64 15.58 12.73
C ALA A 69 15.90 14.71 12.58
N ASP A 70 15.79 13.39 12.82
CA ASP A 70 16.94 12.48 12.76
C ASP A 70 17.26 12.10 11.31
N GLY A 71 18.53 12.26 10.92
CA GLY A 71 19.05 11.81 9.64
C GLY A 71 18.62 12.68 8.44
N ALA A 72 18.38 12.04 7.30
CA ALA A 72 18.13 12.70 6.02
C ALA A 72 16.63 12.88 5.69
N TRP A 73 15.74 12.67 6.66
CA TRP A 73 14.30 12.64 6.41
C TRP A 73 13.61 14.00 6.52
N PRO A 74 12.40 14.14 5.93
CA PRO A 74 11.58 15.34 6.12
C PRO A 74 11.33 15.68 7.60
N ARG A 75 11.46 16.96 7.95
CA ARG A 75 11.32 17.44 9.35
C ARG A 75 9.92 17.32 9.95
N HIS A 76 8.91 17.03 9.13
CA HIS A 76 7.51 16.97 9.55
C HIS A 76 6.92 15.65 9.09
N ALA A 77 6.24 14.97 10.02
CA ALA A 77 5.52 13.75 9.70
C ALA A 77 4.35 14.05 8.76
N SER A 78 4.18 13.21 7.74
CA SER A 78 3.05 13.24 6.84
C SER A 78 1.78 12.71 7.50
N ASP A 79 0.64 13.28 7.12
CA ASP A 79 -0.68 12.85 7.56
C ASP A 79 -1.51 12.37 6.36
N TYR A 80 -1.64 11.05 6.24
CA TYR A 80 -2.47 10.39 5.22
C TYR A 80 -3.90 10.09 5.68
N THR A 81 -4.28 10.48 6.90
CA THR A 81 -5.69 10.41 7.36
C THR A 81 -6.55 11.53 6.73
N GLY A 82 -5.89 12.51 6.12
CA GLY A 82 -6.47 13.68 5.47
C GLY A 82 -6.89 13.44 4.04
N GLN A 83 -6.56 14.37 3.13
CA GLN A 83 -6.96 14.29 1.72
C GLN A 83 -5.98 13.52 0.84
N GLN A 84 -4.76 13.28 1.32
CA GLN A 84 -3.78 12.51 0.58
C GLN A 84 -4.05 11.02 0.72
N VAL A 85 -3.50 10.23 -0.20
CA VAL A 85 -3.62 8.77 -0.23
C VAL A 85 -2.19 8.24 -0.25
N TYR A 86 -1.82 7.45 0.75
CA TYR A 86 -0.44 7.03 0.99
C TYR A 86 0.21 6.42 -0.26
N TYR A 87 -0.40 5.40 -0.86
CA TYR A 87 0.25 4.68 -1.97
C TYR A 87 0.58 5.58 -3.17
N ARG A 88 -0.13 6.71 -3.37
CA ARG A 88 0.17 7.66 -4.45
C ARG A 88 1.42 8.47 -4.17
N SER A 89 1.77 8.67 -2.90
CA SER A 89 2.97 9.43 -2.55
C SER A 89 4.25 8.71 -2.94
N LEU A 90 4.23 7.39 -3.16
CA LEU A 90 5.37 6.61 -3.66
C LEU A 90 5.89 7.15 -5.01
N HIS A 91 5.01 7.68 -5.86
CA HIS A 91 5.42 8.34 -7.12
C HIS A 91 5.91 9.77 -6.93
N GLU A 92 5.49 10.43 -5.86
CA GLU A 92 5.71 11.87 -5.65
C GLU A 92 6.90 12.16 -4.73
N ARG A 93 7.34 11.18 -3.94
CA ARG A 93 8.32 11.35 -2.87
C ARG A 93 9.26 10.17 -2.82
N GLU A 94 10.56 10.46 -2.82
CA GLU A 94 11.59 9.45 -2.57
C GLU A 94 11.74 9.15 -1.07
N THR A 95 11.42 10.12 -0.21
CA THR A 95 11.52 9.97 1.25
C THR A 95 10.31 10.56 1.96
N ASP A 96 9.91 9.95 3.08
CA ASP A 96 8.84 10.44 3.94
C ASP A 96 9.12 10.17 5.42
N VAL A 97 8.37 10.81 6.32
CA VAL A 97 8.36 10.46 7.75
C VAL A 97 6.91 10.29 8.19
N LEU A 98 6.65 9.24 8.96
CA LEU A 98 5.37 9.02 9.62
C LEU A 98 5.56 8.87 11.12
N THR A 99 4.50 9.11 11.89
CA THR A 99 4.44 8.57 13.25
C THR A 99 4.40 7.04 13.16
N ALA A 100 4.88 6.32 14.18
CA ALA A 100 4.81 4.86 14.20
C ALA A 100 3.36 4.35 14.04
N TYR A 101 2.41 5.07 14.63
CA TYR A 101 0.99 4.80 14.47
C TYR A 101 0.55 4.94 13.00
N ASP A 102 0.84 6.08 12.37
CA ASP A 102 0.43 6.31 10.98
C ASP A 102 1.15 5.38 10.01
N TYR A 103 2.39 4.99 10.31
CA TYR A 103 3.09 3.96 9.53
C TYR A 103 2.30 2.65 9.55
N LEU A 104 1.93 2.12 10.72
CA LEU A 104 1.19 0.86 10.82
C LEU A 104 -0.16 0.91 10.08
N TRP A 105 -0.83 2.06 10.08
CA TRP A 105 -2.15 2.24 9.46
C TRP A 105 -2.13 2.90 8.07
N ARG A 106 -0.96 3.13 7.47
CA ARG A 106 -0.79 3.90 6.22
C ARG A 106 -1.63 3.37 5.05
N TRP A 107 -1.86 2.06 5.04
CA TRP A 107 -2.65 1.34 4.05
C TRP A 107 -4.16 1.30 4.39
N ASP A 108 -4.55 1.53 5.63
CA ASP A 108 -5.92 1.33 6.11
C ASP A 108 -6.69 2.63 6.38
N THR A 109 -6.02 3.78 6.32
CA THR A 109 -6.61 5.12 6.54
C THR A 109 -7.86 5.40 5.70
N ASP A 110 -8.02 4.73 4.55
CA ASP A 110 -9.23 4.81 3.73
C ASP A 110 -9.75 3.47 3.22
N TRP A 111 -9.19 2.34 3.67
CA TRP A 111 -9.40 1.03 3.03
C TRP A 111 -9.33 1.14 1.49
N PHE A 112 -8.22 1.70 0.98
CA PHE A 112 -8.14 2.19 -0.40
C PHE A 112 -8.44 1.10 -1.44
N TRP A 113 -8.13 -0.16 -1.14
CA TRP A 113 -8.51 -1.34 -1.92
C TRP A 113 -10.00 -1.37 -2.29
N CYS A 114 -10.87 -0.95 -1.36
CA CYS A 114 -12.31 -0.89 -1.56
C CYS A 114 -12.81 0.52 -1.92
N SER A 115 -12.14 1.57 -1.45
CA SER A 115 -12.59 2.96 -1.62
C SER A 115 -12.56 3.44 -3.07
N GLY A 116 -11.72 2.83 -3.90
CA GLY A 116 -11.69 3.06 -5.36
C GLY A 116 -13.03 2.73 -6.04
N ALA A 117 -13.70 1.66 -5.61
CA ALA A 117 -15.01 1.27 -6.14
C ALA A 117 -16.10 2.31 -5.87
N PHE A 118 -15.95 3.11 -4.82
CA PHE A 118 -16.87 4.19 -4.44
C PHE A 118 -16.43 5.58 -4.93
N GLY A 119 -15.35 5.67 -5.72
CA GLY A 119 -14.82 6.93 -6.22
C GLY A 119 -14.15 7.80 -5.16
N ALA A 120 -13.95 7.31 -3.94
CA ALA A 120 -13.36 8.07 -2.83
C ALA A 120 -11.86 8.36 -3.02
N GLN A 121 -11.25 7.79 -4.05
CA GLN A 121 -9.90 8.12 -4.51
C GLN A 121 -9.85 9.29 -5.51
N ASN A 122 -10.99 9.76 -6.03
CA ASN A 122 -11.04 10.97 -6.86
C ASN A 122 -10.93 12.21 -5.95
N PRO A 123 -9.95 13.11 -6.14
CA PRO A 123 -9.75 14.27 -5.27
C PRO A 123 -11.00 15.13 -5.06
N ARG A 124 -11.87 15.26 -6.08
CA ARG A 124 -13.11 16.04 -6.00
C ARG A 124 -14.15 15.38 -5.09
N ILE A 125 -14.33 14.06 -5.21
CA ILE A 125 -15.25 13.28 -4.37
C ILE A 125 -14.70 13.23 -2.95
N ARG A 126 -13.39 12.93 -2.82
CA ARG A 126 -12.69 12.84 -1.54
C ARG A 126 -12.83 14.13 -0.74
N ARG A 127 -12.67 15.31 -1.37
CA ARG A 127 -12.83 16.62 -0.72
C ARG A 127 -14.21 16.81 -0.08
N MET A 128 -15.26 16.25 -0.67
CA MET A 128 -16.63 16.32 -0.14
C MET A 128 -16.97 15.18 0.83
N TRP A 129 -16.14 14.14 0.90
CA TRP A 129 -16.36 12.99 1.76
C TRP A 129 -15.90 13.27 3.20
N PRO A 130 -16.80 13.35 4.20
CA PRO A 130 -16.42 13.70 5.57
C PRO A 130 -15.40 12.72 6.17
N ARG A 131 -14.43 13.22 6.95
CA ARG A 131 -13.36 12.39 7.55
C ARG A 131 -13.90 11.24 8.40
N ARG A 132 -14.99 11.47 9.15
CA ARG A 132 -15.66 10.43 9.96
C ARG A 132 -16.18 9.23 9.16
N TRP A 133 -16.32 9.37 7.84
CA TRP A 133 -16.80 8.31 6.94
C TRP A 133 -15.67 7.66 6.14
N ARG A 134 -14.41 8.06 6.37
CA ARG A 134 -13.21 7.45 5.80
C ARG A 134 -12.66 6.41 6.77
N ARG A 135 -13.47 5.41 7.04
CA ARG A 135 -13.14 4.32 7.97
C ARG A 135 -13.62 3.02 7.38
N SER A 136 -12.85 1.97 7.63
CA SER A 136 -13.14 0.61 7.14
C SER A 136 -14.57 0.15 7.49
N ASP A 137 -15.09 0.48 8.66
CA ASP A 137 -16.44 0.12 9.10
C ASP A 137 -17.56 0.71 8.21
N VAL A 138 -17.39 1.96 7.75
CA VAL A 138 -18.36 2.63 6.88
C VAL A 138 -18.34 2.03 5.49
N TYR A 139 -17.15 1.82 4.93
CA TYR A 139 -17.00 1.15 3.65
C TYR A 139 -17.52 -0.29 3.69
N TYR A 140 -17.34 -1.01 4.81
CA TYR A 140 -17.86 -2.38 4.94
C TYR A 140 -19.38 -2.40 4.88
N LYS A 141 -20.03 -1.41 5.52
CA LYS A 141 -21.49 -1.21 5.40
C LYS A 141 -21.91 -0.89 3.97
N LEU A 142 -21.15 -0.05 3.25
CA LEU A 142 -21.42 0.27 1.84
C LEU A 142 -21.29 -0.96 0.94
N VAL A 143 -20.23 -1.77 1.11
CA VAL A 143 -20.06 -3.04 0.38
C VAL A 143 -21.19 -4.00 0.69
N THR A 144 -21.61 -4.10 1.96
CA THR A 144 -22.74 -4.94 2.36
C THR A 144 -24.05 -4.47 1.71
N LEU A 145 -24.26 -3.15 1.65
CA LEU A 145 -25.42 -2.55 1.00
C LEU A 145 -25.42 -2.80 -0.51
N ASP A 146 -24.26 -2.62 -1.16
CA ASP A 146 -24.08 -2.92 -2.58
C ASP A 146 -24.35 -4.39 -2.89
N ARG A 147 -23.83 -5.33 -2.08
CA ARG A 147 -24.13 -6.76 -2.23
C ARG A 147 -25.62 -7.07 -2.12
N ARG A 148 -26.37 -6.32 -1.31
CA ARG A 148 -27.81 -6.51 -1.13
C ARG A 148 -28.64 -5.95 -2.28
N PHE A 149 -28.23 -4.81 -2.83
CA PHE A 149 -29.02 -4.06 -3.82
C PHE A 149 -28.45 -4.14 -5.25
N GLU A 150 -27.29 -4.74 -5.43
CA GLU A 150 -26.57 -4.91 -6.70
C GLU A 150 -26.40 -3.57 -7.45
N ILE A 151 -26.13 -2.48 -6.72
CA ILE A 151 -26.12 -1.13 -7.28
C ILE A 151 -25.00 -1.00 -8.31
N MET A 152 -23.78 -1.41 -7.95
CA MET A 152 -22.63 -1.37 -8.84
C MET A 152 -22.80 -2.31 -10.03
N ASP A 153 -23.31 -3.53 -9.81
CA ASP A 153 -23.55 -4.51 -10.87
C ASP A 153 -24.59 -3.99 -11.90
N ARG A 154 -25.59 -3.22 -11.45
CA ARG A 154 -26.57 -2.56 -12.34
C ARG A 154 -25.95 -1.42 -13.13
N LEU A 155 -25.11 -0.60 -12.50
CA LEU A 155 -24.40 0.50 -13.16
C LEU A 155 -23.40 -0.02 -14.19
N ASP A 156 -22.60 -1.03 -13.85
CA ASP A 156 -21.64 -1.66 -14.77
C ASP A 156 -22.35 -2.31 -15.95
N ARG A 157 -23.46 -3.03 -15.72
CA ARG A 157 -24.29 -3.57 -16.80
C ARG A 157 -24.81 -2.49 -17.74
N ARG A 158 -25.26 -1.35 -17.19
CA ARG A 158 -25.72 -0.20 -17.99
C ARG A 158 -24.57 0.47 -18.76
N ALA A 159 -23.35 0.41 -18.23
CA ALA A 159 -22.14 0.92 -18.86
C ALA A 159 -21.47 -0.11 -19.80
N GLY A 160 -22.06 -1.29 -20.02
CA GLY A 160 -21.50 -2.35 -20.87
C GLY A 160 -20.25 -3.03 -20.29
N ARG A 161 -20.01 -2.90 -18.99
CA ARG A 161 -18.85 -3.48 -18.31
C ARG A 161 -19.17 -4.89 -17.79
N PRO A 162 -18.20 -5.82 -17.83
CA PRO A 162 -18.38 -7.14 -17.25
C PRO A 162 -18.59 -7.03 -15.73
N ARG A 163 -19.31 -8.01 -15.17
CA ARG A 163 -19.51 -8.12 -13.72
C ARG A 163 -18.14 -8.33 -13.06
N ARG A 164 -17.83 -7.49 -12.08
CA ARG A 164 -16.56 -7.57 -11.34
C ARG A 164 -16.66 -8.61 -10.25
N GLU A 165 -15.62 -9.43 -10.11
CA GLU A 165 -15.46 -10.27 -8.94
C GLU A 165 -14.86 -9.44 -7.79
N ARG A 166 -15.38 -9.62 -6.58
CA ARG A 166 -14.91 -8.91 -5.38
C ARG A 166 -14.02 -9.86 -4.58
N VAL A 167 -12.79 -10.03 -5.04
CA VAL A 167 -11.79 -10.94 -4.44
C VAL A 167 -10.69 -10.12 -3.77
N ILE A 168 -10.32 -10.54 -2.56
CA ILE A 168 -9.10 -10.15 -1.86
C ILE A 168 -8.38 -11.46 -1.59
N GLN A 169 -7.14 -11.58 -2.05
CA GLN A 169 -6.38 -12.80 -1.94
C GLN A 169 -4.91 -12.49 -1.69
N ASP A 170 -4.37 -13.13 -0.66
CA ASP A 170 -2.95 -13.17 -0.38
C ASP A 170 -2.40 -14.50 -0.86
N VAL A 171 -1.21 -14.48 -1.48
CA VAL A 171 -0.52 -15.67 -1.98
C VAL A 171 0.94 -15.61 -1.58
N GLU A 172 1.52 -16.77 -1.28
CA GLU A 172 2.95 -16.91 -1.01
C GLU A 172 3.67 -17.29 -2.31
N ILE A 173 4.63 -16.46 -2.72
CA ILE A 173 5.40 -16.65 -3.95
C ILE A 173 6.89 -16.65 -3.57
N PRO A 174 7.67 -17.68 -3.96
CA PRO A 174 9.12 -17.65 -3.82
C PRO A 174 9.70 -16.40 -4.50
N VAL A 175 10.61 -15.70 -3.84
CA VAL A 175 11.14 -14.40 -4.33
C VAL A 175 11.75 -14.53 -5.73
N GLU A 176 12.36 -15.68 -6.05
CA GLU A 176 12.97 -15.96 -7.35
C GLU A 176 11.94 -16.08 -8.49
N ARG A 177 10.65 -16.27 -8.15
CA ARG A 177 9.53 -16.36 -9.09
C ARG A 177 8.63 -15.12 -9.05
N LEU A 178 9.03 -14.07 -8.33
CA LEU A 178 8.25 -12.84 -8.23
C LEU A 178 7.98 -12.23 -9.61
N GLY A 179 9.00 -12.14 -10.47
CA GLY A 179 8.86 -11.59 -11.82
C GLY A 179 7.87 -12.38 -12.67
N GLU A 180 8.06 -13.70 -12.76
CA GLU A 180 7.15 -14.60 -13.49
C GLU A 180 5.70 -14.45 -13.02
N PHE A 181 5.50 -14.39 -11.70
CA PHE A 181 4.17 -14.20 -11.13
C PHE A 181 3.56 -12.86 -11.50
N LEU A 182 4.29 -11.75 -11.35
CA LEU A 182 3.79 -10.41 -11.65
C LEU A 182 3.42 -10.26 -13.13
N ASP A 183 4.26 -10.77 -14.04
CA ASP A 183 4.00 -10.70 -15.49
C ASP A 183 2.75 -11.49 -15.88
N ARG A 184 2.62 -12.70 -15.33
CA ARG A 184 1.46 -13.55 -15.58
C ARG A 184 0.19 -12.96 -14.97
N PHE A 185 0.27 -12.47 -13.73
CA PHE A 185 -0.87 -11.86 -13.04
C PHE A 185 -1.36 -10.61 -13.77
N ASP A 186 -0.44 -9.78 -14.27
CA ASP A 186 -0.81 -8.61 -15.06
C ASP A 186 -1.51 -8.99 -16.37
N THR A 187 -0.98 -10.01 -17.06
CA THR A 187 -1.51 -10.47 -18.36
C THR A 187 -2.88 -11.17 -18.22
N GLU A 188 -3.04 -12.04 -17.22
CA GLU A 188 -4.23 -12.88 -17.05
C GLU A 188 -5.33 -12.20 -16.22
N VAL A 189 -4.95 -11.38 -15.22
CA VAL A 189 -5.89 -10.80 -14.24
C VAL A 189 -6.00 -9.27 -14.41
N GLY A 190 -4.89 -8.58 -14.62
CA GLY A 190 -4.85 -7.12 -14.84
C GLY A 190 -5.29 -6.27 -13.65
N MET A 191 -5.31 -6.84 -12.43
CA MET A 191 -5.61 -6.11 -11.20
C MET A 191 -4.38 -5.32 -10.74
N ARG A 192 -4.57 -4.03 -10.45
CA ARG A 192 -3.51 -3.10 -10.07
C ARG A 192 -4.00 -2.11 -9.00
N PRO A 193 -3.11 -1.62 -8.11
CA PRO A 193 -1.75 -2.11 -7.88
C PRO A 193 -1.74 -3.46 -7.13
N VAL A 194 -0.58 -4.12 -7.05
CA VAL A 194 -0.34 -5.32 -6.22
C VAL A 194 0.57 -4.96 -5.06
N TRP A 195 0.22 -5.38 -3.84
CA TRP A 195 1.03 -5.14 -2.63
C TRP A 195 2.00 -6.31 -2.42
N LEU A 196 3.25 -5.98 -2.12
CA LEU A 196 4.33 -6.91 -1.86
C LEU A 196 4.68 -6.83 -0.36
N CYS A 197 4.69 -7.98 0.30
CA CYS A 197 4.99 -8.12 1.74
C CYS A 197 6.15 -9.13 1.95
N PRO A 198 7.37 -8.80 1.48
CA PRO A 198 8.53 -9.68 1.58
C PRO A 198 9.11 -9.79 2.99
#